data_AF-Q2FLN3-F1
#
_entry.id   AF-Q2FLN3-F1
#
_cell.length_a   1.000
_cell.length_b   1.000
_cell.length_c   1.000
_cell.angle_alpha   90.00
_cell.angle_beta   90.00
_cell.angle_gamma   90.00
#
_symmetry.space_group_name_H-M   'P 1'
#
loop_
_entity.id
_entity.type
_entity.pdbx_description
1 polymer ?
#
loop_
_entity_poly.entity_id
_entity_poly.type
_entity_poly.pdbx_seq_one_letter_code
_entity_poly.pdbx_strand_id
1 'polypeptide(L)'
;MSSRHERRYLNCEAVQDIMQKVHIRFFGMMFSVLILLSALIIGVYAAVIPCGTGMYDPATQTCCQGQVYDDKTKIVPCGDSCYDPSTQSCCRGQIYDGLMWGECKGVCFNREKQVCCEGYPVNGTRCLSTCHGVQFNPDTQSCCNGQVLDGRYWGACGGECYDKMTQSCCNNKTLEGPNWRECGNACYDTEKQFCSQGKVYDGKGVMFCAGSTYDPGSQSCCKGTIYDGFGYQPCGDTCYNPKTQTCCQEQVFEGLGLQPCGDTCYDPKTQSCCQKQVFEGLGSQKCGDTCYNPKTQTCCRGKVLEGKQDCQY
;
A
#
# COMPACT_ATOMS: atom_id res chain seq x y z
N MET A 1 89.73 35.17 32.16
CA MET A 1 89.47 35.85 30.88
C MET A 1 89.22 34.78 29.83
N SER A 2 88.14 34.95 29.05
CA SER A 2 87.83 34.32 27.74
C SER A 2 87.83 32.79 27.61
N SER A 3 86.93 32.15 26.85
CA SER A 3 85.75 32.58 26.10
C SER A 3 85.06 31.34 25.54
N ARG A 4 83.74 31.47 25.37
CA ARG A 4 82.77 30.55 24.74
C ARG A 4 83.27 29.80 23.50
N HIS A 5 82.81 28.55 23.37
CA HIS A 5 82.19 28.03 22.14
C HIS A 5 81.27 26.85 22.47
N GLU A 6 79.96 27.10 22.60
CA GLU A 6 78.94 26.06 22.49
C GLU A 6 78.79 25.69 21.00
N ARG A 7 79.24 24.50 20.62
CA ARG A 7 78.82 23.85 19.38
C ARG A 7 77.65 22.93 19.72
N ARG A 8 76.42 23.38 19.43
CA ARG A 8 75.24 22.51 19.40
C ARG A 8 75.36 21.59 18.19
N TYR A 9 75.82 20.37 18.41
CA TYR A 9 75.78 19.31 17.42
C TYR A 9 74.31 18.86 17.26
N LEU A 10 73.78 18.94 16.03
CA LEU A 10 72.54 18.27 15.67
C LEU A 10 72.75 16.75 15.82
N ASN A 11 71.95 16.11 16.68
CA ASN A 11 71.95 14.67 16.87
C ASN A 11 71.65 13.95 15.54
N CYS A 12 72.57 13.11 15.08
CA CYS A 12 72.41 12.27 13.88
C CYS A 12 71.17 11.37 13.93
N GLU A 13 70.70 10.97 15.12
CA GLU A 13 69.51 10.12 15.29
C GLU A 13 68.22 10.80 14.80
N ALA A 14 68.10 12.13 14.93
CA ALA A 14 66.93 12.87 14.47
C ALA A 14 66.88 12.97 12.93
N VAL A 15 68.04 13.00 12.27
CA VAL A 15 68.13 13.08 10.80
C VAL A 15 67.78 11.74 10.16
N GLN A 16 68.20 10.61 10.76
CA GLN A 16 67.81 9.28 10.29
C GLN A 16 66.30 9.03 10.40
N ASP A 17 65.66 9.40 11.51
CA ASP A 17 64.21 9.21 11.69
C ASP A 17 63.38 10.11 10.75
N ILE A 18 63.83 11.35 10.47
CA ILE A 18 63.20 12.23 9.48
C ILE A 18 63.38 11.67 8.06
N MET A 19 64.59 11.23 7.69
CA MET A 19 64.86 10.63 6.37
C MET A 19 64.05 9.34 6.15
N GLN A 20 63.89 8.52 7.19
CA GLN A 20 63.11 7.29 7.14
C GLN A 20 61.60 7.57 7.02
N LYS A 21 61.07 8.56 7.75
CA LYS A 21 59.67 9.00 7.60
C LYS A 21 59.39 9.64 6.24
N VAL A 22 60.33 10.41 5.70
CA VAL A 22 60.23 10.98 4.34
C VAL A 22 60.27 9.88 3.29
N HIS A 23 61.17 8.90 3.41
CA HIS A 23 61.21 7.72 2.53
C HIS A 23 59.92 6.91 2.59
N ILE A 24 59.38 6.62 3.77
CA ILE A 24 58.12 5.87 3.93
C ILE A 24 56.94 6.64 3.34
N ARG A 25 56.85 7.96 3.55
CA ARG A 25 55.80 8.78 2.95
C ARG A 25 55.95 8.87 1.43
N PHE A 26 57.17 8.97 0.91
CA PHE A 26 57.44 9.01 -0.53
C PHE A 26 57.13 7.67 -1.21
N PHE A 27 57.54 6.55 -0.61
CA PHE A 27 57.19 5.21 -1.08
C PHE A 27 55.70 4.92 -0.98
N GLY A 28 55.03 5.33 0.11
CA GLY A 28 53.57 5.20 0.24
C GLY A 28 52.82 6.02 -0.82
N MET A 29 53.29 7.24 -1.11
CA MET A 29 52.73 8.09 -2.15
C MET A 29 52.96 7.49 -3.54
N MET A 30 54.17 7.02 -3.86
CA MET A 30 54.48 6.32 -5.11
C MET A 30 53.68 5.02 -5.28
N PHE A 31 53.49 4.24 -4.22
CA PHE A 31 52.68 3.03 -4.24
C PHE A 31 51.19 3.35 -4.48
N SER A 32 50.67 4.41 -3.85
CA SER A 32 49.30 4.87 -4.10
C SER A 32 49.11 5.41 -5.52
N VAL A 33 50.12 6.10 -6.09
CA VAL A 33 50.12 6.53 -7.50
C VAL A 33 50.20 5.32 -8.44
N LEU A 34 51.01 4.31 -8.13
CA LEU A 34 51.06 3.06 -8.90
C LEU A 34 49.75 2.28 -8.82
N ILE A 35 49.07 2.23 -7.67
CA ILE A 35 47.75 1.62 -7.53
C ILE A 35 46.71 2.40 -8.35
N LEU A 36 46.69 3.74 -8.26
CA LEU A 36 45.79 4.57 -9.05
C LEU A 36 46.08 4.47 -10.55
N LEU A 37 47.34 4.42 -10.96
CA LEU A 37 47.74 4.17 -12.35
C LEU A 37 47.34 2.76 -12.77
N SER A 38 47.52 1.74 -11.93
CA SER A 38 47.07 0.38 -12.23
C SER A 38 45.55 0.27 -12.30
N ALA A 39 44.80 1.00 -11.46
CA ALA A 39 43.34 1.04 -11.48
C ALA A 39 42.81 1.86 -12.67
N LEU A 40 43.54 2.89 -13.11
CA LEU A 40 43.31 3.59 -14.38
C LEU A 40 43.62 2.68 -15.56
N ILE A 41 44.71 1.91 -15.54
CA ILE A 41 45.07 0.94 -16.58
C ILE A 41 44.01 -0.17 -16.63
N ILE A 42 43.61 -0.73 -15.49
CA ILE A 42 42.54 -1.73 -15.38
C ILE A 42 41.17 -1.14 -15.78
N GLY A 43 40.92 0.14 -15.50
CA GLY A 43 39.71 0.86 -15.92
C GLY A 43 39.67 1.27 -17.40
N VAL A 44 40.82 1.24 -18.09
CA VAL A 44 40.97 1.59 -19.52
C VAL A 44 40.95 0.35 -20.43
N TYR A 45 41.21 -0.85 -19.91
CA TYR A 45 40.94 -2.08 -20.65
C TYR A 45 39.43 -2.32 -20.69
N ALA A 46 38.77 -1.81 -21.74
CA ALA A 46 37.54 -2.43 -22.24
C ALA A 46 37.78 -3.95 -22.28
N ALA A 47 36.93 -4.73 -21.60
CA ALA A 47 37.09 -6.17 -21.46
C ALA A 47 36.89 -6.84 -22.84
N VAL A 48 37.93 -6.83 -23.66
CA VAL A 48 37.91 -7.40 -25.00
C VAL A 48 37.93 -8.92 -24.93
N ILE A 49 36.99 -9.57 -25.62
CA ILE A 49 36.78 -11.02 -25.63
C ILE A 49 37.26 -11.58 -26.98
N PRO A 50 37.89 -12.77 -27.03
CA PRO A 50 38.27 -13.39 -28.29
C PRO A 50 37.06 -13.80 -29.14
N CYS A 51 37.15 -13.58 -30.44
CA CYS A 51 36.17 -13.97 -31.45
C CYS A 51 36.91 -14.44 -32.72
N GLY A 52 36.95 -15.75 -32.94
CA GLY A 52 37.70 -16.31 -34.07
C GLY A 52 39.19 -15.93 -34.00
N THR A 53 39.66 -15.17 -34.97
CA THR A 53 41.04 -14.66 -35.03
C THR A 53 41.20 -13.24 -34.46
N GLY A 54 40.11 -12.60 -34.03
CA GLY A 54 40.09 -11.23 -33.54
C GLY A 54 39.70 -11.13 -32.06
N MET A 55 39.74 -9.90 -31.55
CA MET A 55 39.22 -9.52 -30.23
C MET A 55 38.09 -8.51 -30.45
N TYR A 56 37.03 -8.57 -29.66
CA TYR A 56 35.92 -7.62 -29.74
C TYR A 56 35.56 -7.05 -28.37
N ASP A 57 35.07 -5.82 -28.35
CA ASP A 57 34.50 -5.21 -27.16
C ASP A 57 33.02 -5.59 -27.04
N PRO A 58 32.60 -6.43 -26.07
CA PRO A 58 31.21 -6.84 -25.90
C PRO A 58 30.28 -5.67 -25.50
N ALA A 59 30.84 -4.54 -25.06
CA ALA A 59 30.05 -3.35 -24.76
C ALA A 59 29.49 -2.70 -26.03
N THR A 60 30.17 -2.82 -27.17
CA THR A 60 29.81 -2.11 -28.41
C THR A 60 29.65 -3.03 -29.62
N GLN A 61 30.37 -4.15 -29.65
CA GLN A 61 30.47 -5.08 -30.77
C GLN A 61 29.85 -6.45 -30.44
N THR A 62 29.52 -7.22 -31.47
CA THR A 62 29.09 -8.62 -31.35
C THR A 62 30.08 -9.54 -32.05
N CYS A 63 30.39 -10.67 -31.41
CA CYS A 63 31.00 -11.81 -32.08
C CYS A 63 29.93 -12.75 -32.63
N CYS A 64 30.07 -13.11 -33.90
CA CYS A 64 29.16 -14.01 -34.57
C CYS A 64 29.96 -14.89 -35.54
N GLN A 65 29.92 -16.22 -35.36
CA GLN A 65 30.64 -17.19 -36.20
C GLN A 65 32.13 -16.86 -36.44
N GLY A 66 32.80 -16.29 -35.43
CA GLY A 66 34.21 -15.90 -35.51
C GLY A 66 34.48 -14.57 -36.24
N GLN A 67 33.44 -13.83 -36.62
CA GLN A 67 33.51 -12.48 -37.17
C GLN A 67 33.03 -11.44 -36.15
N VAL A 68 33.70 -10.29 -36.13
CA VAL A 68 33.38 -9.16 -35.26
C VAL A 68 32.50 -8.17 -36.03
N TYR A 69 31.37 -7.79 -35.44
CA TYR A 69 30.45 -6.80 -35.98
C TYR A 69 30.39 -5.58 -35.07
N ASP A 70 30.63 -4.39 -35.64
CA ASP A 70 30.66 -3.13 -34.89
C ASP A 70 29.30 -2.69 -34.34
N ASP A 71 28.22 -3.11 -35.00
CA ASP A 71 26.85 -2.76 -34.61
C ASP A 71 26.16 -3.99 -34.01
N LYS A 72 26.32 -4.16 -32.70
CA LYS A 72 25.70 -5.26 -31.94
C LYS A 72 24.17 -5.26 -31.96
N THR A 73 23.53 -4.19 -32.46
CA THR A 73 22.07 -4.09 -32.56
C THR A 73 21.51 -4.67 -33.85
N LYS A 74 22.36 -4.86 -34.88
CA LYS A 74 21.95 -5.41 -36.17
C LYS A 74 22.16 -6.90 -36.29
N ILE A 75 23.14 -7.45 -35.59
CA ILE A 75 23.50 -8.87 -35.67
C ILE A 75 23.73 -9.36 -34.25
N VAL A 76 22.99 -10.40 -33.89
CA VAL A 76 23.01 -11.02 -32.55
C VAL A 76 23.20 -12.53 -32.71
N PRO A 77 24.06 -13.17 -31.90
CA PRO A 77 24.25 -14.61 -31.97
C PRO A 77 23.04 -15.37 -31.39
N CYS A 78 22.73 -16.50 -32.00
CA CYS A 78 21.70 -17.45 -31.59
C CYS A 78 22.20 -18.87 -31.82
N GLY A 79 22.64 -19.55 -30.75
CA GLY A 79 23.31 -20.83 -30.88
C GLY A 79 24.57 -20.69 -31.75
N ASP A 80 24.65 -21.48 -32.82
CA ASP A 80 25.78 -21.47 -33.76
C ASP A 80 25.58 -20.51 -34.96
N SER A 81 24.48 -19.77 -35.00
CA SER A 81 24.12 -18.85 -36.08
C SER A 81 23.87 -17.44 -35.56
N CYS A 82 23.57 -16.50 -36.45
CA CYS A 82 23.32 -15.11 -36.10
C CYS A 82 22.12 -14.58 -36.86
N TYR A 83 21.40 -13.65 -36.25
CA TYR A 83 20.15 -13.14 -36.78
C TYR A 83 20.05 -11.63 -36.65
N ASP A 84 19.17 -11.05 -37.46
CA ASP A 84 18.79 -9.64 -37.37
C ASP A 84 17.66 -9.49 -36.34
N PRO A 85 17.93 -8.90 -35.15
CA PRO A 85 16.93 -8.78 -34.10
C PRO A 85 15.83 -7.75 -34.43
N SER A 86 15.92 -7.01 -35.54
CA SER A 86 14.86 -6.13 -36.00
C SER A 86 13.76 -6.85 -36.78
N THR A 87 14.02 -8.08 -37.24
CA THR A 87 13.06 -8.88 -38.03
C THR A 87 12.90 -10.32 -37.54
N GLN A 88 13.85 -10.83 -36.75
CA GLN A 88 13.91 -12.23 -36.34
C GLN A 88 14.07 -12.37 -34.82
N SER A 89 13.81 -13.57 -34.32
CA SER A 89 13.95 -13.93 -32.92
C SER A 89 14.79 -15.21 -32.76
N CYS A 90 15.55 -15.28 -31.67
CA CYS A 90 16.23 -16.51 -31.27
C CYS A 90 15.41 -17.27 -30.23
N CYS A 91 15.20 -18.57 -30.44
CA CYS A 91 14.69 -19.46 -29.41
C CYS A 91 15.44 -20.78 -29.45
N ARG A 92 16.04 -21.16 -28.32
CA ARG A 92 16.81 -22.42 -28.14
C ARG A 92 17.89 -22.64 -29.23
N GLY A 93 18.57 -21.57 -29.64
CA GLY A 93 19.61 -21.63 -30.67
C GLY A 93 19.10 -21.77 -32.10
N GLN A 94 17.77 -21.67 -32.31
CA GLN A 94 17.14 -21.63 -33.62
C GLN A 94 16.60 -20.22 -33.90
N ILE A 95 16.76 -19.80 -35.14
CA ILE A 95 16.33 -18.48 -35.62
C ILE A 95 14.95 -18.62 -36.25
N TYR A 96 14.06 -17.70 -35.90
CA TYR A 96 12.71 -17.64 -36.43
C TYR A 96 12.39 -16.26 -36.98
N ASP A 97 11.65 -16.19 -38.08
CA ASP A 97 11.16 -14.93 -38.62
C ASP A 97 10.02 -14.36 -37.75
N GLY A 98 10.10 -13.07 -37.44
CA GLY A 98 9.19 -12.36 -36.54
C GLY A 98 9.80 -12.11 -35.16
N LEU A 99 9.32 -11.06 -34.49
CA LEU A 99 9.87 -10.55 -33.21
C LEU A 99 9.26 -11.20 -31.96
N MET A 100 8.25 -12.03 -32.14
CA MET A 100 7.36 -12.49 -31.07
C MET A 100 7.55 -13.97 -30.75
N TRP A 101 8.66 -14.59 -31.11
CA TRP A 101 8.94 -15.96 -30.70
C TRP A 101 9.38 -16.02 -29.24
N GLY A 102 8.92 -17.04 -28.54
CA GLY A 102 9.35 -17.33 -27.19
C GLY A 102 9.31 -18.81 -26.87
N GLU A 103 9.61 -19.15 -25.62
CA GLU A 103 9.72 -20.53 -25.18
C GLU A 103 8.60 -20.91 -24.19
N CYS A 104 8.08 -22.13 -24.35
CA CYS A 104 7.09 -22.77 -23.48
C CYS A 104 7.58 -24.19 -23.15
N LYS A 105 8.13 -24.40 -21.94
CA LYS A 105 8.72 -25.68 -21.48
C LYS A 105 9.60 -26.38 -22.55
N GLY A 106 10.52 -25.67 -23.17
CA GLY A 106 11.41 -26.25 -24.17
C GLY A 106 10.88 -26.24 -25.62
N VAL A 107 9.65 -25.75 -25.84
CA VAL A 107 9.06 -25.61 -27.18
C VAL A 107 9.04 -24.14 -27.58
N CYS A 108 9.61 -23.84 -28.74
CA CYS A 108 9.56 -22.50 -29.33
C CYS A 108 8.20 -22.26 -29.98
N PHE A 109 7.59 -21.11 -29.73
CA PHE A 109 6.26 -20.77 -30.22
C PHE A 109 6.12 -19.28 -30.54
N ASN A 110 5.19 -18.95 -31.44
CA ASN A 110 4.94 -17.57 -31.87
C ASN A 110 3.85 -16.93 -31.01
N ARG A 111 4.22 -15.95 -30.17
CA ARG A 111 3.33 -15.24 -29.25
C ARG A 111 2.31 -14.32 -29.93
N GLU A 112 2.41 -14.08 -31.24
CA GLU A 112 1.35 -13.39 -31.99
C GLU A 112 0.12 -14.26 -32.20
N LYS A 113 0.32 -15.59 -32.31
CA LYS A 113 -0.73 -16.53 -32.69
C LYS A 113 -1.02 -17.58 -31.62
N GLN A 114 -0.12 -17.71 -30.64
CA GLN A 114 -0.12 -18.79 -29.67
C GLN A 114 0.17 -18.28 -28.26
N VAL A 115 -0.26 -19.08 -27.28
CA VAL A 115 -0.05 -18.85 -25.85
C VAL A 115 0.41 -20.16 -25.19
N CYS A 116 1.25 -20.07 -24.18
CA CYS A 116 1.74 -21.23 -23.43
C CYS A 116 0.74 -21.61 -22.32
N CYS A 117 0.11 -22.78 -22.43
CA CYS A 117 -0.87 -23.28 -21.46
C CYS A 117 -0.45 -24.64 -20.93
N GLU A 118 -0.31 -24.75 -19.60
CA GLU A 118 0.16 -25.98 -18.91
C GLU A 118 1.51 -26.53 -19.41
N GLY A 119 2.25 -25.71 -20.16
CA GLY A 119 3.53 -26.08 -20.76
C GLY A 119 3.47 -26.51 -22.22
N TYR A 120 2.34 -26.31 -22.90
CA TYR A 120 2.19 -26.55 -24.33
C TYR A 120 1.73 -25.26 -25.04
N PRO A 121 2.33 -24.89 -26.19
CA PRO A 121 1.79 -23.82 -27.02
C PRO A 121 0.43 -24.21 -27.60
N VAL A 122 -0.57 -23.35 -27.43
CA VAL A 122 -1.90 -23.49 -28.02
C VAL A 122 -2.21 -22.28 -28.89
N ASN A 123 -2.93 -22.48 -29.99
CA ASN A 123 -3.36 -21.37 -30.85
C ASN A 123 -4.39 -20.50 -30.14
N GLY A 124 -4.25 -19.19 -30.28
CA GLY A 124 -5.12 -18.20 -29.66
C GLY A 124 -4.35 -17.18 -28.82
N THR A 125 -5.09 -16.24 -28.26
CA THR A 125 -4.55 -15.11 -27.48
C THR A 125 -4.51 -15.38 -25.98
N ARG A 126 -5.19 -16.43 -25.49
CA ARG A 126 -5.27 -16.78 -24.06
C ARG A 126 -5.56 -18.26 -23.85
N CYS A 127 -5.20 -18.78 -22.68
CA CYS A 127 -5.56 -20.15 -22.29
C CYS A 127 -7.07 -20.29 -22.15
N LEU A 128 -7.61 -21.35 -22.76
CA LEU A 128 -8.99 -21.78 -22.56
C LEU A 128 -9.12 -22.49 -21.21
N SER A 129 -10.28 -22.36 -20.59
CA SER A 129 -10.59 -23.08 -19.35
C SER A 129 -10.99 -24.52 -19.69
N THR A 130 -10.82 -25.43 -18.74
CA THR A 130 -11.13 -26.86 -18.94
C THR A 130 -12.28 -27.28 -18.03
N CYS A 131 -13.25 -27.99 -18.60
CA CYS A 131 -14.39 -28.61 -17.92
C CYS A 131 -14.34 -30.12 -18.16
N HIS A 132 -13.91 -30.90 -17.16
CA HIS A 132 -13.79 -32.37 -17.28
C HIS A 132 -13.00 -32.82 -18.55
N GLY A 133 -11.92 -32.11 -18.87
CA GLY A 133 -11.08 -32.40 -20.05
C GLY A 133 -11.52 -31.72 -21.35
N VAL A 134 -12.69 -31.04 -21.37
CA VAL A 134 -13.17 -30.27 -22.53
C VAL A 134 -12.76 -28.80 -22.38
N GLN A 135 -12.10 -28.25 -23.39
CA GLN A 135 -11.76 -26.82 -23.40
C GLN A 135 -13.00 -25.97 -23.74
N PHE A 136 -13.15 -24.84 -23.06
CA PHE A 136 -14.21 -23.87 -23.31
C PHE A 136 -13.73 -22.43 -23.16
N ASN A 137 -14.45 -21.51 -23.78
CA ASN A 137 -14.17 -20.08 -23.70
C ASN A 137 -14.92 -19.47 -22.50
N PRO A 138 -14.26 -19.12 -21.37
CA PRO A 138 -14.95 -18.53 -20.21
C PRO A 138 -15.58 -17.15 -20.45
N ASP A 139 -15.30 -16.49 -21.58
CA ASP A 139 -15.94 -15.22 -21.95
C ASP A 139 -17.33 -15.43 -22.58
N THR A 140 -17.64 -16.65 -23.02
CA THR A 140 -18.90 -16.97 -23.70
C THR A 140 -19.57 -18.24 -23.19
N GLN A 141 -18.88 -19.05 -22.38
CA GLN A 141 -19.30 -20.37 -21.93
C GLN A 141 -18.94 -20.57 -20.45
N SER A 142 -19.56 -21.57 -19.83
CA SER A 142 -19.32 -21.98 -18.45
C SER A 142 -19.22 -23.49 -18.31
N CYS A 143 -18.51 -23.95 -17.30
CA CYS A 143 -18.55 -25.34 -16.87
C CYS A 143 -19.59 -25.51 -15.75
N CYS A 144 -20.52 -26.45 -15.91
CA CYS A 144 -21.45 -26.83 -14.86
C CYS A 144 -21.58 -28.36 -14.84
N ASN A 145 -21.33 -28.98 -13.68
CA ASN A 145 -21.42 -30.43 -13.48
C ASN A 145 -20.71 -31.26 -14.58
N GLY A 146 -19.56 -30.78 -15.05
CA GLY A 146 -18.77 -31.42 -16.10
C GLY A 146 -19.27 -31.19 -17.52
N GLN A 147 -20.31 -30.39 -17.72
CA GLN A 147 -20.84 -29.99 -19.02
C GLN A 147 -20.45 -28.54 -19.36
N VAL A 148 -20.03 -28.31 -20.61
CA VAL A 148 -19.80 -26.97 -21.15
C VAL A 148 -21.12 -26.43 -21.68
N LEU A 149 -21.54 -25.27 -21.18
CA LEU A 149 -22.79 -24.60 -21.55
C LEU A 149 -22.50 -23.23 -22.16
N ASP A 150 -23.28 -22.84 -23.17
CA ASP A 150 -23.22 -21.50 -23.75
C ASP A 150 -23.84 -20.48 -22.80
N GLY A 151 -23.09 -19.42 -22.51
CA GLY A 151 -23.38 -18.42 -21.48
C GLY A 151 -22.34 -18.42 -20.35
N ARG A 152 -22.03 -17.23 -19.82
CA ARG A 152 -21.00 -17.05 -18.77
C ARG A 152 -21.48 -17.31 -17.34
N TYR A 153 -22.79 -17.42 -17.15
CA TYR A 153 -23.40 -17.31 -15.83
C TYR A 153 -24.02 -18.60 -15.35
N TRP A 154 -23.66 -19.74 -15.94
CA TRP A 154 -24.14 -21.01 -15.41
C TRP A 154 -23.48 -21.34 -14.07
N GLY A 155 -24.29 -21.84 -13.14
CA GLY A 155 -23.88 -22.39 -11.86
C GLY A 155 -24.42 -23.79 -11.65
N ALA A 156 -23.83 -24.51 -10.72
CA ALA A 156 -24.36 -25.78 -10.24
C ALA A 156 -25.12 -25.56 -8.92
N CYS A 157 -26.30 -26.13 -8.81
CA CYS A 157 -27.07 -26.21 -7.57
C CYS A 157 -27.48 -27.66 -7.34
N GLY A 158 -26.82 -28.34 -6.41
CA GLY A 158 -26.91 -29.80 -6.34
C GLY A 158 -26.51 -30.45 -7.66
N GLY A 159 -27.42 -31.23 -8.26
CA GLY A 159 -27.20 -31.91 -9.53
C GLY A 159 -27.59 -31.11 -10.79
N GLU A 160 -28.17 -29.93 -10.64
CA GLU A 160 -28.72 -29.16 -11.76
C GLU A 160 -27.89 -27.93 -12.09
N CYS A 161 -27.93 -27.54 -13.36
CA CYS A 161 -27.34 -26.31 -13.85
C CYS A 161 -28.39 -25.21 -13.91
N TYR A 162 -28.05 -24.02 -13.42
CA TYR A 162 -28.95 -22.87 -13.36
C TYR A 162 -28.27 -21.60 -13.87
N ASP A 163 -29.05 -20.65 -14.37
CA ASP A 163 -28.55 -19.34 -14.80
C ASP A 163 -28.50 -18.38 -13.60
N LYS A 164 -27.28 -18.01 -13.17
CA LYS A 164 -27.07 -17.09 -12.04
C LYS A 164 -27.65 -15.69 -12.26
N MET A 165 -27.98 -15.31 -13.49
CA MET A 165 -28.60 -14.02 -13.79
C MET A 165 -30.08 -14.00 -13.45
N THR A 166 -30.77 -15.14 -13.58
CA THR A 166 -32.23 -15.24 -13.42
C THR A 166 -32.63 -16.07 -12.21
N GLN A 167 -31.72 -16.88 -11.68
CA GLN A 167 -31.99 -17.85 -10.63
C GLN A 167 -30.89 -17.82 -9.55
N SER A 168 -31.19 -18.44 -8.41
CA SER A 168 -30.29 -18.59 -7.27
C SER A 168 -30.30 -20.03 -6.77
N CYS A 169 -29.19 -20.48 -6.20
CA CYS A 169 -29.14 -21.74 -5.47
C CYS A 169 -29.37 -21.49 -3.97
N CYS A 170 -30.24 -22.28 -3.34
CA CYS A 170 -30.39 -22.31 -1.91
C CYS A 170 -30.72 -23.73 -1.44
N ASN A 171 -29.94 -24.28 -0.50
CA ASN A 171 -30.11 -25.63 0.04
C ASN A 171 -30.22 -26.70 -1.06
N ASN A 172 -29.35 -26.63 -2.07
CA ASN A 172 -29.35 -27.50 -3.27
C ASN A 172 -30.62 -27.43 -4.12
N LYS A 173 -31.46 -26.40 -3.95
CA LYS A 173 -32.63 -26.14 -4.78
C LYS A 173 -32.48 -24.82 -5.53
N THR A 174 -32.75 -24.86 -6.83
CA THR A 174 -32.79 -23.66 -7.67
C THR A 174 -34.09 -22.89 -7.41
N LEU A 175 -33.98 -21.58 -7.22
CA LEU A 175 -35.09 -20.66 -7.00
C LEU A 175 -35.09 -19.58 -8.08
N GLU A 176 -36.28 -19.20 -8.54
CA GLU A 176 -36.47 -18.10 -9.49
C GLU A 176 -36.15 -16.75 -8.84
N GLY A 177 -35.29 -15.98 -9.49
CA GLY A 177 -34.74 -14.71 -9.03
C GLY A 177 -33.27 -14.81 -8.58
N PRO A 178 -32.41 -13.81 -8.85
CA PRO A 178 -31.00 -13.81 -8.48
C PRO A 178 -30.72 -13.41 -7.00
N ASN A 179 -31.77 -13.13 -6.24
CA ASN A 179 -31.69 -12.50 -4.92
C ASN A 179 -31.87 -13.47 -3.75
N TRP A 180 -32.02 -14.77 -4.00
CA TRP A 180 -32.17 -15.73 -2.91
C TRP A 180 -30.84 -16.05 -2.25
N ARG A 181 -30.83 -16.07 -0.92
CA ARG A 181 -29.67 -16.42 -0.09
C ARG A 181 -30.08 -17.38 1.02
N GLU A 182 -29.09 -18.07 1.56
CA GLU A 182 -29.25 -18.97 2.69
C GLU A 182 -29.18 -18.22 4.02
N CYS A 183 -30.04 -18.60 4.96
CA CYS A 183 -30.08 -18.10 6.33
C CYS A 183 -30.35 -19.27 7.29
N GLY A 184 -29.28 -19.84 7.85
CA GLY A 184 -29.39 -21.11 8.56
C GLY A 184 -29.91 -22.19 7.59
N ASN A 185 -31.06 -22.80 7.91
CA ASN A 185 -31.70 -23.80 7.05
C ASN A 185 -32.80 -23.21 6.15
N ALA A 186 -33.00 -21.89 6.16
CA ALA A 186 -34.03 -21.22 5.37
C ALA A 186 -33.44 -20.50 4.16
N CYS A 187 -34.27 -20.26 3.16
CA CYS A 187 -33.97 -19.42 2.00
C CYS A 187 -34.75 -18.12 2.12
N TYR A 188 -34.12 -17.00 1.76
CA TYR A 188 -34.78 -15.69 1.78
C TYR A 188 -34.39 -14.84 0.57
N ASP A 189 -35.31 -14.00 0.12
CA ASP A 189 -35.14 -13.05 -0.98
C ASP A 189 -34.59 -11.72 -0.43
N THR A 190 -33.36 -11.34 -0.78
CA THR A 190 -32.72 -10.12 -0.25
C THR A 190 -33.42 -8.82 -0.63
N GLU A 191 -34.32 -8.84 -1.62
CA GLU A 191 -35.14 -7.68 -1.98
C GLU A 191 -36.37 -7.52 -1.08
N LYS A 192 -36.73 -8.55 -0.32
CA LYS A 192 -37.95 -8.57 0.50
C LYS A 192 -37.67 -8.83 1.98
N GLN A 193 -36.55 -9.46 2.29
CA GLN A 193 -36.26 -10.07 3.57
C GLN A 193 -34.79 -9.89 3.94
N PHE A 194 -34.46 -10.14 5.21
CA PHE A 194 -33.09 -10.18 5.69
C PHE A 194 -32.86 -11.35 6.64
N CYS A 195 -31.60 -11.74 6.81
CA CYS A 195 -31.16 -12.77 7.74
C CYS A 195 -30.50 -12.16 8.97
N SER A 196 -30.92 -12.58 10.16
CA SER A 196 -30.24 -12.23 11.41
C SER A 196 -30.32 -13.41 12.37
N GLN A 197 -29.18 -13.76 12.97
CA GLN A 197 -29.08 -14.88 13.93
C GLN A 197 -29.65 -16.20 13.40
N GLY A 198 -29.47 -16.47 12.09
CA GLY A 198 -29.96 -17.69 11.44
C GLY A 198 -31.49 -17.74 11.23
N LYS A 199 -32.20 -16.62 11.41
CA LYS A 199 -33.63 -16.48 11.15
C LYS A 199 -33.89 -15.44 10.08
N VAL A 200 -34.92 -15.70 9.28
CA VAL A 200 -35.40 -14.81 8.22
C VAL A 200 -36.48 -13.91 8.78
N TYR A 201 -36.41 -12.64 8.41
CA TYR A 201 -37.38 -11.62 8.79
C TYR A 201 -37.81 -10.84 7.55
N ASP A 202 -39.05 -10.37 7.54
CA ASP A 202 -39.58 -9.55 6.47
C ASP A 202 -39.09 -8.11 6.54
N GLY A 203 -38.95 -7.50 5.37
CA GLY A 203 -38.44 -6.15 5.17
C GLY A 203 -37.09 -6.14 4.46
N LYS A 204 -36.98 -5.31 3.43
CA LYS A 204 -35.72 -5.05 2.75
C LYS A 204 -34.87 -4.11 3.58
N GLY A 205 -33.61 -4.49 3.82
CA GLY A 205 -32.63 -3.59 4.42
C GLY A 205 -32.89 -3.24 5.88
N VAL A 206 -33.88 -3.83 6.54
CA VAL A 206 -34.09 -3.70 7.99
C VAL A 206 -33.01 -4.45 8.76
N MET A 207 -32.72 -3.97 9.97
CA MET A 207 -31.70 -4.47 10.89
C MET A 207 -32.35 -4.93 12.19
N PHE A 208 -31.60 -5.65 13.03
CA PHE A 208 -32.11 -6.20 14.28
C PHE A 208 -31.55 -5.47 15.51
N CYS A 209 -32.42 -5.11 16.45
CA CYS A 209 -32.08 -4.45 17.71
C CYS A 209 -32.85 -5.12 18.86
N ALA A 210 -32.14 -5.85 19.71
CA ALA A 210 -32.65 -6.50 20.94
C ALA A 210 -34.04 -7.16 20.85
N GLY A 211 -34.34 -7.86 19.75
CA GLY A 211 -35.62 -8.57 19.58
C GLY A 211 -36.53 -7.96 18.51
N SER A 212 -36.29 -6.72 18.12
CA SER A 212 -37.12 -5.97 17.19
C SER A 212 -36.37 -5.60 15.92
N THR A 213 -37.10 -5.47 14.81
CA THR A 213 -36.55 -5.00 13.54
C THR A 213 -36.66 -3.47 13.45
N TYR A 214 -35.71 -2.82 12.78
CA TYR A 214 -35.75 -1.38 12.52
C TYR A 214 -35.21 -1.05 11.13
N ASP A 215 -35.61 0.08 10.56
CA ASP A 215 -35.09 0.56 9.27
C ASP A 215 -33.80 1.37 9.50
N PRO A 216 -32.60 0.87 9.12
CA PRO A 216 -31.35 1.61 9.25
C PRO A 216 -31.22 2.76 8.23
N GLY A 217 -32.26 2.98 7.40
CA GLY A 217 -32.51 4.13 6.55
C GLY A 217 -33.46 5.18 7.16
N SER A 218 -33.92 5.00 8.40
CA SER A 218 -34.60 6.06 9.16
C SER A 218 -34.39 6.00 10.68
N GLN A 219 -33.81 4.93 11.21
CA GLN A 219 -33.71 4.62 12.62
C GLN A 219 -32.31 4.11 12.98
N SER A 220 -31.99 4.07 14.27
CA SER A 220 -30.76 3.48 14.78
C SER A 220 -30.97 2.70 16.07
N CYS A 221 -30.17 1.65 16.26
CA CYS A 221 -30.17 0.85 17.49
C CYS A 221 -29.09 1.39 18.43
N CYS A 222 -29.47 1.77 19.64
CA CYS A 222 -28.53 2.13 20.69
C CYS A 222 -28.93 1.44 21.99
N LYS A 223 -27.99 0.68 22.57
CA LYS A 223 -28.19 -0.12 23.79
C LYS A 223 -29.43 -1.02 23.78
N GLY A 224 -29.79 -1.55 22.61
CA GLY A 224 -30.96 -2.42 22.44
C GLY A 224 -32.29 -1.67 22.31
N THR A 225 -32.29 -0.34 22.30
CA THR A 225 -33.47 0.48 22.01
C THR A 225 -33.37 1.05 20.60
N ILE A 226 -34.49 1.05 19.88
CA ILE A 226 -34.61 1.65 18.55
C ILE A 226 -34.98 3.13 18.70
N TYR A 227 -34.24 4.00 18.04
CA TYR A 227 -34.48 5.45 18.01
C TYR A 227 -34.78 5.90 16.58
N ASP A 228 -35.71 6.85 16.46
CA ASP A 228 -35.98 7.52 15.18
C ASP A 228 -34.87 8.52 14.87
N GLY A 229 -34.25 8.36 13.69
CA GLY A 229 -33.06 9.09 13.27
C GLY A 229 -31.77 8.27 13.38
N PHE A 230 -30.75 8.72 12.66
CA PHE A 230 -29.47 8.02 12.56
C PHE A 230 -28.43 8.52 13.54
N GLY A 231 -27.57 7.58 13.94
CA GLY A 231 -26.34 7.91 14.64
C GLY A 231 -26.54 8.14 16.13
N TYR A 232 -27.62 7.63 16.73
CA TYR A 232 -27.72 7.61 18.18
C TYR A 232 -26.53 6.86 18.77
N GLN A 233 -25.88 7.50 19.75
CA GLN A 233 -24.66 7.02 20.38
C GLN A 233 -24.90 6.85 21.89
N PRO A 234 -24.23 5.91 22.56
CA PRO A 234 -24.32 5.78 24.00
C PRO A 234 -23.63 6.97 24.70
N CYS A 235 -24.23 7.45 25.77
CA CYS A 235 -23.69 8.44 26.71
C CYS A 235 -24.08 8.05 28.14
N GLY A 236 -23.10 7.58 28.94
CA GLY A 236 -23.41 6.98 30.23
C GLY A 236 -24.39 5.83 30.05
N ASP A 237 -25.51 5.87 30.79
CA ASP A 237 -26.60 4.90 30.68
C ASP A 237 -27.61 5.19 29.56
N THR A 238 -27.58 6.40 28.99
CA THR A 238 -28.55 6.85 27.98
C THR A 238 -27.99 6.81 26.56
N CYS A 239 -28.83 7.11 25.57
CA CYS A 239 -28.42 7.30 24.19
C CYS A 239 -28.78 8.73 23.76
N TYR A 240 -27.93 9.35 22.94
CA TYR A 240 -28.10 10.72 22.48
C TYR A 240 -27.91 10.84 20.97
N ASN A 241 -28.50 11.87 20.38
CA ASN A 241 -28.33 12.20 18.97
C ASN A 241 -27.20 13.24 18.82
N PRO A 242 -26.02 12.87 18.28
CA PRO A 242 -24.88 13.79 18.16
C PRO A 242 -25.11 14.94 17.17
N LYS A 243 -26.22 14.93 16.41
CA LYS A 243 -26.61 16.05 15.54
C LYS A 243 -27.33 17.17 16.27
N THR A 244 -27.90 16.90 17.45
CA THR A 244 -28.68 17.88 18.23
C THR A 244 -28.21 18.01 19.67
N GLN A 245 -27.51 17.01 20.19
CA GLN A 245 -27.12 16.87 21.59
C GLN A 245 -25.62 16.63 21.72
N THR A 246 -25.07 16.97 22.89
CA THR A 246 -23.69 16.68 23.27
C THR A 246 -23.68 15.72 24.45
N CYS A 247 -22.88 14.65 24.36
CA CYS A 247 -22.53 13.83 25.52
C CYS A 247 -21.35 14.45 26.24
N CYS A 248 -21.48 14.73 27.53
CA CYS A 248 -20.41 15.25 28.35
C CYS A 248 -20.53 14.71 29.76
N GLN A 249 -19.46 14.12 30.29
CA GLN A 249 -19.44 13.47 31.60
C GLN A 249 -20.61 12.48 31.79
N GLU A 250 -20.83 11.61 30.80
CA GLU A 250 -21.91 10.60 30.81
C GLU A 250 -23.34 11.17 30.87
N GLN A 251 -23.49 12.49 30.76
CA GLN A 251 -24.76 13.21 30.72
C GLN A 251 -25.01 13.79 29.34
N VAL A 252 -26.28 13.81 28.95
CA VAL A 252 -26.73 14.32 27.65
C VAL A 252 -27.27 15.73 27.84
N PHE A 253 -26.79 16.65 27.01
CA PHE A 253 -27.22 18.03 26.99
C PHE A 253 -27.73 18.42 25.61
N GLU A 254 -28.74 19.29 25.57
CA GLU A 254 -29.21 19.90 24.33
C GLU A 254 -28.19 20.91 23.78
N GLY A 255 -28.04 20.91 22.46
CA GLY A 255 -27.08 21.77 21.76
C GLY A 255 -25.75 21.09 21.46
N LEU A 256 -25.02 21.70 20.53
CA LEU A 256 -23.77 21.18 19.99
C LEU A 256 -22.57 21.91 20.55
N GLY A 257 -21.52 21.16 20.86
CA GLY A 257 -20.19 21.70 21.13
C GLY A 257 -19.93 22.03 22.59
N LEU A 258 -20.70 21.48 23.53
CA LEU A 258 -20.32 21.55 24.94
C LEU A 258 -18.98 20.85 25.16
N GLN A 259 -18.17 21.41 26.04
CA GLN A 259 -16.86 20.90 26.40
C GLN A 259 -16.80 20.59 27.89
N PRO A 260 -16.03 19.57 28.29
CA PRO A 260 -15.85 19.26 29.71
C PRO A 260 -14.98 20.33 30.38
N CYS A 261 -15.35 20.71 31.60
CA CYS A 261 -14.59 21.55 32.51
C CYS A 261 -14.65 20.97 33.93
N GLY A 262 -13.62 20.21 34.31
CA GLY A 262 -13.71 19.42 35.53
C GLY A 262 -14.83 18.40 35.44
N ASP A 263 -15.70 18.43 36.45
CA ASP A 263 -16.88 17.56 36.57
C ASP A 263 -18.14 18.20 35.97
N THR A 264 -18.01 19.33 35.28
CA THR A 264 -19.11 20.07 34.64
C THR A 264 -18.88 20.22 33.14
N CYS A 265 -19.89 20.70 32.42
CA CYS A 265 -19.85 20.94 30.99
C CYS A 265 -20.16 22.41 30.72
N TYR A 266 -19.51 23.02 29.74
CA TYR A 266 -19.71 24.43 29.41
C TYR A 266 -19.82 24.65 27.90
N ASP A 267 -20.53 25.72 27.52
CA ASP A 267 -20.59 26.16 26.13
C ASP A 267 -19.42 27.11 25.83
N PRO A 268 -18.41 26.69 25.03
CA PRO A 268 -17.26 27.53 24.73
C PRO A 268 -17.60 28.78 23.91
N LYS A 269 -18.84 28.95 23.43
CA LYS A 269 -19.31 30.17 22.75
C LYS A 269 -19.74 31.26 23.71
N THR A 270 -20.12 30.92 24.94
CA THR A 270 -20.66 31.87 25.93
C THR A 270 -19.90 31.86 27.24
N GLN A 271 -19.23 30.75 27.56
CA GLN A 271 -18.56 30.48 28.82
C GLN A 271 -17.08 30.14 28.59
N SER A 272 -16.30 30.17 29.67
CA SER A 272 -14.90 29.75 29.67
C SER A 272 -14.61 28.80 30.83
N CYS A 273 -13.77 27.79 30.57
CA CYS A 273 -13.26 26.91 31.61
C CYS A 273 -11.93 27.41 32.14
N CYS A 274 -11.84 27.59 33.46
CA CYS A 274 -10.59 27.93 34.13
C CYS A 274 -10.50 27.17 35.44
N GLN A 275 -9.38 26.49 35.66
CA GLN A 275 -9.16 25.66 36.86
C GLN A 275 -10.30 24.68 37.17
N LYS A 276 -10.85 24.01 36.15
CA LYS A 276 -11.98 23.07 36.27
C LYS A 276 -13.29 23.71 36.75
N GLN A 277 -13.38 25.04 36.75
CA GLN A 277 -14.60 25.81 37.03
C GLN A 277 -15.04 26.57 35.78
N VAL A 278 -16.36 26.67 35.61
CA VAL A 278 -16.98 27.35 34.47
C VAL A 278 -17.29 28.80 34.87
N PHE A 279 -16.93 29.73 33.99
CA PHE A 279 -17.14 31.17 34.17
C PHE A 279 -17.97 31.71 33.01
N GLU A 280 -18.90 32.62 33.33
CA GLU A 280 -19.67 33.36 32.33
C GLU A 280 -18.78 34.33 31.56
N GLY A 281 -18.95 34.34 30.24
CA GLY A 281 -18.15 35.15 29.33
C GLY A 281 -16.88 34.45 28.82
N LEU A 282 -16.42 34.95 27.67
CA LEU A 282 -15.26 34.41 26.96
C LEU A 282 -13.94 34.94 27.53
N GLY A 283 -12.97 34.03 27.63
CA GLY A 283 -11.57 34.37 27.85
C GLY A 283 -11.16 34.54 29.32
N SER A 284 -11.82 33.89 30.27
CA SER A 284 -11.32 33.85 31.65
C SER A 284 -9.89 33.31 31.71
N GLN A 285 -9.03 33.99 32.45
CA GLN A 285 -7.61 33.69 32.56
C GLN A 285 -7.25 33.37 34.01
N LYS A 286 -6.15 32.62 34.20
CA LYS A 286 -5.64 32.30 35.52
C LYS A 286 -4.87 33.48 36.12
N CYS A 287 -5.19 33.83 37.37
CA CYS A 287 -4.46 34.79 38.19
C CYS A 287 -4.16 34.17 39.56
N GLY A 288 -2.92 33.70 39.76
CA GLY A 288 -2.58 32.92 40.95
C GLY A 288 -3.45 31.66 41.02
N ASP A 289 -4.12 31.44 42.14
CA ASP A 289 -5.05 30.32 42.36
C ASP A 289 -6.51 30.67 42.06
N THR A 290 -6.74 31.80 41.39
CA THR A 290 -8.09 32.25 41.00
C THR A 290 -8.18 32.45 39.49
N CYS A 291 -9.40 32.63 38.99
CA CYS A 291 -9.66 32.97 37.61
C CYS A 291 -10.27 34.37 37.54
N TYR A 292 -9.95 35.12 36.49
CA TYR A 292 -10.45 36.47 36.31
C TYR A 292 -10.84 36.73 34.85
N ASN A 293 -11.75 37.67 34.64
CA ASN A 293 -12.14 38.11 33.31
C ASN A 293 -11.22 39.26 32.86
N PRO A 294 -10.31 39.06 31.90
CA PRO A 294 -9.39 40.09 31.43
C PRO A 294 -10.08 41.21 30.63
N LYS A 295 -11.41 41.20 30.46
CA LYS A 295 -12.15 42.36 29.92
C LYS A 295 -12.56 43.34 31.02
N THR A 296 -12.89 42.85 32.20
CA THR A 296 -13.42 43.67 33.30
C THR A 296 -12.48 43.83 34.48
N GLN A 297 -11.51 42.93 34.63
CA GLN A 297 -10.60 42.86 35.79
C GLN A 297 -9.12 42.95 35.36
N THR A 298 -8.24 43.24 36.32
CA THR A 298 -6.77 43.20 36.17
C THR A 298 -6.17 42.15 37.12
N CYS A 299 -5.17 41.39 36.67
CA CYS A 299 -4.39 40.49 37.54
C CYS A 299 -3.04 41.13 37.91
N CYS A 300 -2.76 41.28 39.21
CA CYS A 300 -1.51 41.82 39.74
C CYS A 300 -0.91 40.86 40.77
N ARG A 301 0.27 40.28 40.49
CA ARG A 301 0.98 39.31 41.37
C ARG A 301 0.06 38.20 41.94
N GLY A 302 -0.84 37.67 41.11
CA GLY A 302 -1.77 36.60 41.50
C GLY A 302 -3.01 37.06 42.28
N LYS A 303 -3.22 38.37 42.44
CA LYS A 303 -4.46 38.95 42.98
C LYS A 303 -5.28 39.59 41.87
N VAL A 304 -6.59 39.32 41.89
CA VAL A 304 -7.56 39.90 40.95
C VAL A 304 -8.08 41.23 41.51
N LEU A 305 -8.05 42.26 40.67
CA LEU A 305 -8.55 43.59 40.97
C LEU A 305 -9.75 43.90 40.07
N GLU A 306 -10.79 44.51 40.65
CA GLU A 306 -11.96 44.99 39.90
C GLU A 306 -11.62 46.19 39.03
N GLY A 307 -12.14 46.21 37.80
CA GLY A 307 -11.87 47.28 36.83
C GLY A 307 -10.49 47.19 36.17
N LYS A 308 -10.31 48.03 35.14
CA LYS A 308 -9.04 48.23 34.44
C LYS A 308 -8.19 49.24 35.19
N GLN A 309 -7.26 48.75 35.99
CA GLN A 309 -6.33 49.56 36.76
C GLN A 309 -4.89 49.08 36.57
N ASP A 310 -3.95 50.01 36.75
CA ASP A 310 -2.51 49.75 36.72
C ASP A 310 -2.08 49.05 38.02
N CYS A 311 -1.25 48.02 37.88
CA CYS A 311 -0.66 47.36 39.04
C CYS A 311 0.30 48.32 39.75
N GLN A 312 -0.05 48.75 40.97
CA GLN A 312 0.89 49.43 41.85
C GLN A 312 1.81 48.38 42.48
N TYR A 313 3.11 48.49 42.23
CA TYR A 313 4.11 47.47 42.56
C TYR A 313 4.95 47.80 43.77
#